data_AF-A0A7X6UTX2-F1
#
_entry.id   AF-A0A7X6UTX2-F1
#
_cell.length_a   1.000
_cell.length_b   1.000
_cell.length_c   1.000
_cell.angle_alpha   90.00
_cell.angle_beta   90.00
_cell.angle_gamma   90.00
#
_symmetry.space_group_name_H-M   'P 1'
#
loop_
_entity.id
_entity.type
_entity.pdbx_description
1 polymer ?
#
loop_
_entity_poly.entity_id
_entity_poly.type
_entity_poly.pdbx_seq_one_letter_code
_entity_poly.pdbx_strand_id
1 'polypeptide(L)'
;MSQTEHKAGMAMIVVICFTAVAAVLAIGLWIESGSHLRLSQRQEYLEQAFYVAEGGAERAVTYIRAGGAVPGTITGALGRGTYSATILALDQLSESGGQHTLSGRININPDNHADYQFLLVKPDGSSLSRADLTQNQPDYSGPAHLVHVNPKGNSDQVILVDGVNSILDHNSAYTFT
;
A
#
# COMPACT_ATOMS: atom_id res chain seq x y z
N MET A 1 68.05 8.85 28.65
CA MET A 1 66.77 9.27 28.04
C MET A 1 66.43 10.64 28.56
N SER A 2 66.48 11.65 27.71
CA SER A 2 66.40 13.06 28.12
C SER A 2 64.94 13.49 28.30
N GLN A 3 64.63 14.37 29.25
CA GLN A 3 63.25 14.84 29.54
C GLN A 3 62.50 15.35 28.30
N THR A 4 63.23 15.77 27.27
CA THR A 4 62.72 16.19 25.95
C THR A 4 62.02 15.07 25.18
N GLU A 5 62.48 13.82 25.29
CA GLU A 5 61.87 12.65 24.61
C GLU A 5 60.51 12.27 25.23
N HIS A 6 60.39 12.40 26.57
CA HIS A 6 59.11 12.18 27.26
C HIS A 6 58.07 13.25 26.94
N LYS A 7 58.47 14.53 26.86
CA LYS A 7 57.56 15.62 26.48
C LYS A 7 57.08 15.49 25.03
N ALA A 8 57.96 15.09 24.12
CA ALA A 8 57.62 14.84 22.73
C ALA A 8 56.64 13.66 22.58
N GLY A 9 56.87 12.55 23.31
CA GLY A 9 55.97 11.40 23.32
C GLY A 9 54.57 11.73 23.84
N MET A 10 54.48 12.50 24.94
CA MET A 10 53.20 12.94 25.50
C MET A 10 52.45 13.88 24.56
N ALA A 11 53.14 14.80 23.89
CA ALA A 11 52.54 15.69 22.91
C ALA A 11 51.93 14.93 21.72
N MET A 12 52.61 13.90 21.22
CA MET A 12 52.11 13.06 20.13
C MET A 12 50.85 12.28 20.52
N ILE A 13 50.82 11.71 21.74
CA ILE A 13 49.65 10.98 22.23
C ILE A 13 48.43 11.91 22.32
N VAL A 14 48.61 13.12 22.85
CA VAL A 14 47.52 14.11 22.97
C VAL A 14 46.97 14.49 21.59
N VAL A 15 47.83 14.75 20.61
CA VAL A 15 47.40 15.10 19.25
C VAL A 15 46.65 13.93 18.59
N ILE A 16 47.14 12.70 18.73
CA ILE A 16 46.47 11.51 18.18
C ILE A 16 45.08 11.33 18.81
N CYS A 17 44.96 11.46 20.13
CA CYS A 17 43.67 11.38 20.82
C CYS A 17 42.70 12.47 20.35
N PHE A 18 43.14 13.73 20.25
CA PHE A 18 42.29 14.81 19.75
C PHE A 18 41.87 14.61 18.30
N THR A 19 42.77 14.12 17.46
CA THR A 19 42.47 13.86 16.04
C THR A 19 41.46 12.71 15.90
N ALA A 20 41.59 11.65 16.71
CA ALA A 20 40.64 10.54 16.72
C ALA A 20 39.24 10.99 17.18
N VAL A 21 39.16 11.79 18.25
CA VAL A 21 37.88 12.33 18.74
C VAL A 21 37.22 13.24 17.68
N ALA A 22 38.00 14.13 17.06
CA ALA A 22 37.51 15.01 16.01
C ALA A 22 37.02 14.23 14.78
N ALA A 23 37.72 13.16 14.38
CA ALA A 23 37.32 12.32 13.26
C ALA A 23 35.98 11.60 13.52
N VAL A 24 35.78 11.05 14.74
CA VAL A 24 34.53 10.38 15.10
C VAL A 24 33.36 11.36 15.10
N LEU A 25 33.53 12.56 15.65
CA LEU A 25 32.50 13.60 15.64
C LEU A 25 32.16 14.06 14.22
N ALA A 26 33.16 14.24 13.35
CA ALA A 26 32.94 14.64 11.96
C ALA A 26 32.16 13.58 11.17
N ILE A 27 32.45 12.28 11.38
CA ILE A 27 31.72 11.18 10.75
C ILE A 27 30.26 11.16 11.23
N GLY A 28 30.03 11.31 12.55
CA GLY A 28 28.68 11.34 13.11
C GLY A 28 27.81 12.46 12.53
N LEU A 29 28.34 13.68 12.49
CA LEU A 29 27.64 14.85 11.93
C LEU A 29 27.32 14.69 10.44
N TRP A 30 28.21 14.07 9.66
CA TRP A 30 27.98 13.80 8.24
C TRP A 30 26.84 12.80 8.01
N ILE A 31 26.78 11.74 8.82
CA ILE A 31 25.73 10.71 8.70
C ILE A 31 24.36 11.29 9.05
N GLU A 32 24.27 12.05 10.15
CA GLU A 32 23.01 12.68 10.60
C GLU A 32 22.55 13.77 9.63
N SER A 33 23.46 14.63 9.15
CA SER A 33 23.10 15.67 8.18
C SER A 33 22.55 15.06 6.88
N GLY A 34 23.14 13.95 6.42
CA GLY A 34 22.66 13.24 5.24
C GLY A 34 21.27 12.63 5.40
N SER A 35 20.91 12.15 6.61
CA SER A 35 19.60 11.56 6.87
C SER A 35 18.50 12.62 6.94
N HIS A 36 18.74 13.76 7.61
CA HIS A 36 17.80 14.87 7.69
C HIS A 36 17.52 15.50 6.32
N LEU A 37 18.54 15.68 5.49
CA LEU A 37 18.37 16.20 4.12
C LEU A 37 17.51 15.26 3.26
N ARG A 38 17.74 13.95 3.35
CA ARG A 38 16.93 12.95 2.62
C ARG A 38 15.48 12.94 3.10
N LEU A 39 15.25 13.10 4.40
CA LEU A 39 13.90 13.17 4.96
C LEU A 39 13.17 14.43 4.47
N SER A 40 13.82 15.59 4.53
CA SER A 40 13.28 16.86 4.05
C SER A 40 12.93 16.81 2.57
N GLN A 41 13.79 16.23 1.73
CA GLN A 41 13.53 16.07 0.29
C GLN A 41 12.33 15.16 0.03
N ARG A 42 12.15 14.10 0.81
CA ARG A 42 10.97 13.22 0.68
C ARG A 42 9.70 13.92 1.10
N GLN A 43 9.73 14.73 2.15
CA GLN A 43 8.59 15.52 2.60
C GLN A 43 8.18 16.52 1.52
N GLU A 44 9.13 17.29 0.98
CA GLU A 44 8.88 18.24 -0.12
C GLU A 44 8.30 17.54 -1.36
N TYR A 45 8.86 16.39 -1.74
CA TYR A 45 8.35 15.61 -2.87
C TYR A 45 6.91 15.13 -2.66
N LEU A 46 6.59 14.65 -1.45
CA LEU A 46 5.24 14.22 -1.11
C LEU A 46 4.25 15.39 -1.13
N GLU A 47 4.61 16.51 -0.52
CA GLU A 47 3.78 17.73 -0.55
C GLU A 47 3.51 18.17 -1.98
N GLN A 48 4.52 18.17 -2.85
CA GLN A 48 4.35 18.50 -4.25
C GLN A 48 3.45 17.48 -4.97
N ALA A 49 3.59 16.19 -4.69
CA ALA A 49 2.75 15.15 -5.28
C ALA A 49 1.28 15.30 -4.84
N PHE A 50 1.04 15.57 -3.56
CA PHE A 50 -0.30 15.82 -3.02
C PHE A 50 -0.93 17.08 -3.62
N TYR A 51 -0.17 18.17 -3.74
CA TYR A 51 -0.63 19.40 -4.36
C TYR A 51 -1.11 19.18 -5.81
N VAL A 52 -0.35 18.41 -6.59
CA VAL A 52 -0.70 18.09 -7.99
C VAL A 52 -1.92 17.18 -8.05
N ALA A 53 -2.02 16.20 -7.15
CA ALA A 53 -3.15 15.28 -7.07
C ALA A 53 -4.45 16.00 -6.69
N GLU A 54 -4.41 16.86 -5.67
CA GLU A 54 -5.54 17.67 -5.22
C GLU A 54 -6.02 18.62 -6.33
N GLY A 55 -5.10 19.36 -6.95
CA GLY A 55 -5.45 20.23 -8.07
C GLY A 55 -6.02 19.45 -9.26
N GLY A 56 -5.53 18.24 -9.54
CA GLY A 56 -6.10 17.36 -10.57
C GLY A 56 -7.54 16.94 -10.26
N ALA A 57 -7.84 16.63 -8.99
CA ALA A 57 -9.19 16.32 -8.53
C ALA A 57 -10.14 17.53 -8.64
N GLU A 58 -9.70 18.73 -8.22
CA GLU A 58 -10.49 19.96 -8.35
C GLU A 58 -10.80 20.31 -9.81
N ARG A 59 -9.82 20.10 -10.70
CA ARG A 59 -10.01 20.28 -12.15
C ARG A 59 -11.01 19.28 -12.70
N ALA A 60 -11.00 18.03 -12.24
CA ALA A 60 -11.98 17.02 -12.63
C ALA A 60 -13.39 17.43 -12.20
N VAL A 61 -13.57 17.90 -10.96
CA VAL A 61 -14.86 18.41 -10.47
C VAL A 61 -15.33 19.61 -11.30
N THR A 62 -14.43 20.54 -11.62
CA THR A 62 -14.75 21.71 -12.45
C THR A 62 -15.17 21.30 -13.86
N TYR A 63 -14.47 20.34 -14.46
CA TYR A 63 -14.80 19.80 -15.78
C TYR A 63 -16.19 19.16 -15.80
N ILE A 64 -16.54 18.37 -14.77
CA ILE A 64 -17.90 17.80 -14.63
C ILE A 64 -18.95 18.92 -14.51
N ARG A 65 -18.70 19.92 -13.67
CA ARG A 65 -19.62 21.07 -13.48
C ARG A 65 -19.83 21.89 -14.75
N ALA A 66 -18.83 21.94 -15.62
CA ALA A 66 -18.91 22.62 -16.91
C ALA A 66 -19.67 21.81 -17.99
N GLY A 67 -20.19 20.62 -17.65
CA GLY A 67 -20.85 19.73 -18.60
C GLY A 67 -19.87 18.92 -19.47
N GLY A 68 -18.63 18.74 -18.99
CA GLY A 68 -17.65 17.89 -19.64
C GLY A 68 -18.17 16.45 -19.79
N ALA A 69 -17.70 15.76 -20.84
CA ALA A 69 -18.11 14.39 -21.11
C ALA A 69 -17.64 13.46 -19.97
N VAL A 70 -18.58 12.70 -19.43
CA VAL A 70 -18.35 11.66 -18.41
C VAL A 70 -18.90 10.35 -18.98
N PRO A 71 -18.11 9.25 -19.05
CA PRO A 71 -16.73 9.09 -18.56
C PRO A 71 -15.69 9.86 -19.40
N GLY A 72 -14.55 10.17 -18.79
CA GLY A 72 -13.45 10.84 -19.49
C GLY A 72 -12.20 11.04 -18.63
N THR A 73 -11.04 11.09 -19.28
CA THR A 73 -9.77 11.39 -18.62
C THR A 73 -9.34 12.81 -18.96
N ILE A 74 -9.05 13.60 -17.93
CA ILE A 74 -8.41 14.90 -18.09
C ILE A 74 -6.95 14.84 -17.65
N THR A 75 -6.09 15.49 -18.39
CA THR A 75 -4.67 15.62 -18.05
C THR A 75 -4.27 17.08 -18.08
N GLY A 76 -3.24 17.43 -17.33
CA GLY A 76 -2.74 18.79 -17.31
C GLY A 76 -1.50 18.94 -16.45
N ALA A 77 -0.96 20.16 -16.42
CA ALA A 77 0.16 20.53 -15.57
C ALA A 77 -0.31 21.41 -14.40
N LEU A 78 0.24 21.18 -13.22
CA LEU A 78 0.00 21.95 -12.00
C LEU A 78 1.33 22.14 -11.27
N GLY A 79 1.75 23.39 -11.10
CA GLY A 79 3.07 23.71 -10.56
C GLY A 79 4.19 23.07 -11.39
N ARG A 80 4.99 22.21 -10.76
CA ARG A 80 6.12 21.47 -11.38
C ARG A 80 5.77 20.02 -11.75
N GLY A 81 4.52 19.60 -11.61
CA GLY A 81 4.08 18.24 -11.92
C GLY A 81 2.94 18.19 -12.94
N THR A 82 2.61 16.98 -13.36
CA THR A 82 1.47 16.69 -14.25
C THR A 82 0.48 15.79 -13.55
N TYR A 83 -0.81 16.01 -13.79
CA TYR A 83 -1.88 15.16 -13.28
C TYR A 83 -2.59 14.44 -14.42
N SER A 84 -3.18 13.30 -14.09
CA SER A 84 -4.14 12.56 -14.91
C SER A 84 -5.29 12.18 -14.00
N ALA A 85 -6.48 12.73 -14.25
CA ALA A 85 -7.68 12.44 -13.48
C ALA A 85 -8.71 11.76 -14.38
N THR A 86 -9.06 10.52 -14.03
CA THR A 86 -10.08 9.73 -14.73
C THR A 86 -11.42 9.93 -14.02
N ILE A 87 -12.42 10.37 -14.77
CA ILE A 87 -13.78 10.55 -14.31
C ILE A 87 -14.60 9.38 -14.85
N LEU A 88 -15.20 8.62 -13.95
CA LEU A 88 -16.06 7.50 -14.28
C LEU A 88 -17.51 7.90 -14.06
N ALA A 89 -18.39 7.47 -14.96
CA ALA A 89 -19.83 7.55 -14.74
C ALA A 89 -20.22 6.48 -13.69
N LEU A 90 -21.29 6.73 -12.92
CA LEU A 90 -21.70 5.83 -11.84
C LEU A 90 -22.12 4.44 -12.36
N ASP A 91 -22.63 4.37 -13.58
CA ASP A 91 -22.93 3.14 -14.33
C ASP A 91 -21.68 2.48 -14.94
N GLN A 92 -20.59 3.22 -15.10
CA GLN A 92 -19.28 2.71 -15.50
C GLN A 92 -18.39 2.31 -14.31
N LEU A 93 -18.79 2.61 -13.07
CA LEU A 93 -18.27 1.90 -11.89
C LEU A 93 -18.64 0.41 -11.94
N SER A 94 -19.67 0.03 -12.72
CA SER A 94 -20.05 -1.36 -12.94
C SER A 94 -19.13 -2.13 -13.88
N GLU A 95 -18.07 -1.52 -14.43
CA GLU A 95 -16.99 -2.27 -15.11
C GLU A 95 -15.82 -2.62 -14.17
N SER A 96 -15.94 -2.33 -12.86
CA SER A 96 -15.16 -2.99 -11.80
C SER A 96 -16.03 -3.49 -10.63
N GLY A 97 -17.36 -3.50 -10.83
CA GLY A 97 -18.37 -3.88 -9.83
C GLY A 97 -19.64 -4.36 -10.52
N GLY A 98 -19.49 -5.28 -11.47
CA GLY A 98 -20.62 -5.98 -12.06
C GLY A 98 -21.19 -6.96 -11.05
N GLN A 99 -22.46 -7.34 -11.20
CA GLN A 99 -22.99 -8.47 -10.43
C GLN A 99 -22.22 -9.74 -10.82
N HIS A 100 -21.19 -10.08 -10.07
CA HIS A 100 -20.38 -11.26 -10.32
C HIS A 100 -21.04 -12.50 -9.73
N THR A 101 -21.16 -13.55 -10.53
CA THR A 101 -21.54 -14.87 -10.02
C THR A 101 -20.27 -15.61 -9.61
N LEU A 102 -20.07 -15.72 -8.30
CA LEU A 102 -18.98 -16.50 -7.73
C LEU A 102 -19.49 -17.90 -7.38
N SER A 103 -18.79 -18.93 -7.84
CA SER A 103 -19.06 -20.31 -7.41
C SER A 103 -17.78 -21.14 -7.37
N GLY A 104 -17.76 -22.16 -6.53
CA GLY A 104 -16.59 -23.03 -6.36
C GLY A 104 -16.37 -23.41 -4.91
N ARG A 105 -15.22 -24.02 -4.64
CA ARG A 105 -14.79 -24.42 -3.30
C ARG A 105 -13.33 -24.05 -3.13
N ILE A 106 -13.02 -23.37 -2.04
CA ILE A 106 -11.66 -23.01 -1.67
C ILE A 106 -11.38 -23.42 -0.24
N ASN A 107 -10.16 -23.87 0.00
CA ASN A 107 -9.57 -24.04 1.31
C ASN A 107 -9.08 -22.66 1.78
N ILE A 108 -9.65 -22.18 2.88
CA ILE A 108 -9.33 -20.85 3.44
C ILE A 108 -8.41 -20.97 4.65
N ASN A 109 -8.26 -22.17 5.24
CA ASN A 109 -7.59 -22.32 6.53
C ASN A 109 -7.21 -23.77 6.88
N PRO A 110 -6.06 -24.29 6.41
CA PRO A 110 -5.60 -25.61 6.85
C PRO A 110 -5.02 -25.63 8.28
N ASP A 111 -4.52 -24.51 8.83
CA ASP A 111 -3.69 -24.50 10.06
C ASP A 111 -4.25 -23.67 11.25
N ASN A 112 -5.49 -23.20 11.18
CA ASN A 112 -6.22 -22.51 12.25
C ASN A 112 -5.59 -21.19 12.79
N HIS A 113 -5.12 -20.31 11.90
CA HIS A 113 -4.57 -18.99 12.27
C HIS A 113 -5.65 -17.89 12.26
N ALA A 114 -5.51 -16.90 13.16
CA ALA A 114 -6.46 -15.79 13.29
C ALA A 114 -6.43 -14.80 12.12
N ASP A 115 -5.32 -14.77 11.39
CA ASP A 115 -5.11 -13.87 10.24
C ASP A 115 -5.75 -14.36 8.93
N TYR A 116 -6.46 -15.50 8.96
CA TYR A 116 -7.08 -16.06 7.77
C TYR A 116 -8.45 -15.43 7.53
N GLN A 117 -8.55 -14.69 6.43
CA GLN A 117 -9.61 -13.74 6.17
C GLN A 117 -10.63 -14.36 5.20
N PHE A 118 -11.75 -14.79 5.77
CA PHE A 118 -13.02 -14.85 5.03
C PHE A 118 -13.91 -13.74 5.57
N LEU A 119 -14.41 -12.91 4.67
CA LEU A 119 -15.44 -11.94 4.94
C LEU A 119 -16.42 -11.90 3.77
N LEU A 120 -17.69 -12.09 4.07
CA LEU A 120 -18.78 -11.86 3.15
C LEU A 120 -19.70 -10.82 3.76
N VAL A 121 -20.00 -9.73 3.04
CA VAL A 121 -20.96 -8.71 3.47
C VAL A 121 -22.22 -8.85 2.63
N LYS A 122 -23.35 -9.04 3.30
CA LYS A 122 -24.66 -9.18 2.67
C LYS A 122 -25.27 -7.80 2.36
N PRO A 123 -26.32 -7.73 1.52
CA PRO A 123 -26.98 -6.47 1.20
C PRO A 123 -27.59 -5.73 2.40
N ASP A 124 -27.94 -6.45 3.46
CA ASP A 124 -28.47 -5.89 4.71
C ASP A 124 -27.38 -5.33 5.65
N GLY A 125 -26.11 -5.40 5.24
CA GLY A 125 -24.96 -4.97 6.03
C GLY A 125 -24.49 -5.99 7.08
N SER A 126 -25.20 -7.11 7.25
CA SER A 126 -24.69 -8.23 8.06
C SER A 126 -23.53 -8.92 7.35
N SER A 127 -22.66 -9.58 8.12
CA SER A 127 -21.50 -10.28 7.57
C SER A 127 -21.43 -11.73 7.99
N LEU A 128 -20.88 -12.56 7.11
CA LEU A 128 -20.35 -13.89 7.46
C LEU A 128 -18.83 -13.79 7.49
N SER A 129 -18.25 -14.27 8.56
CA SER A 129 -16.82 -14.35 8.79
C SER A 129 -16.37 -15.80 8.88
N ARG A 130 -15.06 -16.02 9.03
CA ARG A 130 -14.52 -17.34 9.36
C ARG A 130 -15.21 -18.00 10.55
N ALA A 131 -15.60 -17.24 11.57
CA ALA A 131 -16.23 -17.79 12.77
C ALA A 131 -17.60 -18.44 12.48
N ASP A 132 -18.24 -18.00 11.40
CA ASP A 132 -19.55 -18.49 10.97
C ASP A 132 -19.44 -19.75 10.08
N LEU A 133 -18.24 -20.05 9.55
CA LEU A 133 -17.95 -21.22 8.72
C LEU A 133 -17.67 -22.46 9.58
N THR A 134 -18.71 -23.04 10.18
CA THR A 134 -18.60 -24.31 10.94
C THR A 134 -18.94 -25.52 10.06
N GLN A 135 -18.46 -26.71 10.44
CA GLN A 135 -18.60 -27.94 9.64
C GLN A 135 -20.05 -28.32 9.28
N ASN A 136 -21.03 -27.90 10.09
CA ASN A 136 -22.45 -28.19 9.90
C ASN A 136 -23.26 -26.95 9.46
N GLN A 137 -22.58 -25.83 9.17
CA GLN A 137 -23.26 -24.64 8.68
C GLN A 137 -23.70 -24.87 7.22
N PRO A 138 -24.95 -24.54 6.85
CA PRO A 138 -25.36 -24.56 5.45
C PRO A 138 -24.51 -23.62 4.59
N ASP A 139 -24.21 -24.04 3.36
CA ASP A 139 -23.55 -23.19 2.37
C ASP A 139 -24.37 -21.91 2.15
N TYR A 140 -23.69 -20.76 2.09
CA TYR A 140 -24.33 -19.50 1.76
C TYR A 140 -24.58 -19.41 0.25
N SER A 141 -25.84 -19.24 -0.14
CA SER A 141 -26.25 -18.94 -1.51
C SER A 141 -27.17 -17.73 -1.50
N GLY A 142 -26.70 -16.62 -2.08
CA GLY A 142 -27.43 -15.36 -2.09
C GLY A 142 -26.56 -14.20 -2.57
N PRO A 143 -27.17 -13.01 -2.76
CA PRO A 143 -26.44 -11.81 -3.14
C PRO A 143 -25.49 -11.38 -2.03
N ALA A 144 -24.29 -10.95 -2.39
CA ALA A 144 -23.33 -10.32 -1.49
C ALA A 144 -22.88 -8.99 -2.10
N HIS A 145 -22.62 -7.99 -1.24
CA HIS A 145 -21.96 -6.73 -1.64
C HIS A 145 -20.44 -6.87 -1.69
N LEU A 146 -19.90 -7.81 -0.93
CA LEU A 146 -18.47 -8.02 -0.85
C LEU A 146 -18.19 -9.47 -0.49
N VAL A 147 -17.22 -10.06 -1.18
CA VAL A 147 -16.58 -11.31 -0.80
C VAL A 147 -15.08 -11.08 -0.80
N HIS A 148 -14.47 -11.22 0.37
CA HIS A 148 -13.04 -11.16 0.56
C HIS A 148 -12.52 -12.50 1.04
N VAL A 149 -11.54 -13.04 0.31
CA VAL A 149 -10.95 -14.34 0.58
C VAL A 149 -9.44 -14.26 0.44
N ASN A 150 -8.73 -14.89 1.35
CA ASN A 150 -7.31 -15.18 1.21
C ASN A 150 -7.15 -16.71 1.19
N PRO A 151 -7.19 -17.34 0.01
CA PRO A 151 -7.07 -18.79 -0.11
C PRO A 151 -5.72 -19.26 0.44
N LYS A 152 -5.72 -20.35 1.20
CA LYS A 152 -4.53 -20.94 1.80
C LYS A 152 -4.51 -22.45 1.59
N GLY A 153 -3.33 -23.00 1.35
CA GLY A 153 -3.12 -24.40 1.02
C GLY A 153 -1.79 -24.60 0.28
N ASN A 154 -1.52 -25.84 -0.14
CA ASN A 154 -0.25 -26.20 -0.80
C ASN A 154 -0.23 -25.89 -2.31
N SER A 155 -1.33 -25.41 -2.88
CA SER A 155 -1.45 -25.11 -4.30
C SER A 155 -2.47 -24.01 -4.55
N ASP A 156 -2.35 -23.39 -5.72
CA ASP A 156 -3.37 -22.48 -6.24
C ASP A 156 -4.71 -23.19 -6.38
N GLN A 157 -5.78 -22.40 -6.25
CA GLN A 157 -7.15 -22.91 -6.20
C GLN A 157 -7.98 -22.27 -7.30
N VAL A 158 -9.04 -22.93 -7.74
CA VAL A 158 -9.86 -22.45 -8.84
C VAL A 158 -11.27 -22.15 -8.35
N ILE A 159 -11.75 -20.97 -8.69
CA ILE A 159 -13.16 -20.61 -8.59
C ILE A 159 -13.70 -20.25 -9.97
N LEU A 160 -15.02 -20.26 -10.11
CA LEU A 160 -15.72 -19.72 -11.25
C LEU A 160 -16.16 -18.30 -10.92
N VAL A 161 -15.70 -17.35 -11.71
CA VAL A 161 -16.19 -15.96 -11.72
C VAL A 161 -16.93 -15.80 -13.04
N ASP A 162 -18.24 -15.57 -12.98
CA ASP A 162 -19.11 -15.46 -14.16
C ASP A 162 -19.03 -16.67 -15.09
N GLY A 163 -18.88 -17.86 -14.50
CA GLY A 163 -18.74 -19.12 -15.23
C GLY A 163 -17.36 -19.36 -15.85
N VAL A 164 -16.40 -18.45 -15.65
CA VAL A 164 -15.02 -18.57 -16.13
C VAL A 164 -14.09 -18.99 -15.00
N ASN A 165 -13.24 -19.97 -15.26
CA ASN A 165 -12.21 -20.41 -14.31
C ASN A 165 -11.24 -19.25 -14.02
N SER A 166 -11.17 -18.87 -12.75
CA SER A 166 -10.21 -17.92 -12.21
C SER A 166 -9.31 -18.64 -11.21
N ILE A 167 -8.00 -18.56 -11.45
CA ILE A 167 -6.98 -19.12 -10.55
C ILE A 167 -6.73 -18.12 -9.43
N LEU A 168 -6.85 -18.59 -8.20
CA LEU A 168 -6.50 -17.85 -7.01
C LEU A 168 -5.15 -18.36 -6.47
N ASP A 169 -4.17 -17.46 -6.44
CA ASP A 169 -2.86 -17.68 -5.86
C ASP A 169 -3.00 -17.85 -4.34
N HIS A 170 -2.43 -18.94 -3.81
CA HIS A 170 -2.48 -19.31 -2.40
C HIS A 170 -1.75 -18.31 -1.46
N ASN A 171 -1.04 -17.33 -1.99
CA ASN A 171 -0.34 -16.28 -1.25
C ASN A 171 -0.98 -14.90 -1.38
N SER A 172 -2.03 -14.75 -2.20
CA SER A 172 -2.68 -13.47 -2.47
C SER A 172 -4.09 -13.39 -1.90
N ALA A 173 -4.49 -12.20 -1.45
CA ALA A 173 -5.86 -11.93 -1.05
C ALA A 173 -6.67 -11.38 -2.24
N TYR A 174 -7.94 -11.77 -2.31
CA TYR A 174 -8.85 -11.42 -3.39
C TYR A 174 -10.09 -10.76 -2.82
N THR A 175 -10.56 -9.71 -3.49
CA THR A 175 -11.81 -9.01 -3.14
C THR A 175 -12.69 -8.94 -4.38
N PHE A 176 -13.93 -9.35 -4.22
CA PHE A 176 -14.97 -9.29 -5.23
C PHE A 176 -16.09 -8.40 -4.70
N THR A 177 -16.56 -7.46 -5.53
CA THR A 177 -17.60 -6.47 -5.21
C THR A 177 -18.60 -6.38 -6.34
#